data_AF-A0A1X4JP28-F1
#
_entry.id   AF-A0A1X4JP28-F1
#
_cell.length_a   1.000
_cell.length_b   1.000
_cell.length_c   1.000
_cell.angle_alpha   90.00
_cell.angle_beta   90.00
_cell.angle_gamma   90.00
#
_symmetry.space_group_name_H-M   'P 1'
#
loop_
_entity.id
_entity.type
_entity.pdbx_description
1 polymer ?
#
loop_
_entity_poly.entity_id
_entity_poly.type
_entity_poly.pdbx_seq_one_letter_code
_entity_poly.pdbx_strand_id
1 'polypeptide(L)'
;MTPKDKAKNIIHSASAAAGSVALSPIPFTDAALLVPIQVGMITSLFKAYDQKMMQGAIRGAVWAVAATSFGRGVVGNAFKFIPGLGTVAGATISATTAVGLTEVIGWAIVNELETGNKVQPGDIFGIIMNAVKKR
;
A
#
# COMPACT_ATOMS: atom_id res chain seq x y z
N MET A 1 5.29 13.95 20.35
CA MET A 1 5.39 13.14 19.12
C MET A 1 4.74 13.93 17.99
N THR A 2 5.50 14.27 16.96
CA THR A 2 5.01 15.07 15.82
C THR A 2 4.04 14.26 14.94
N PRO A 3 3.23 14.89 14.08
CA PRO A 3 2.40 14.18 13.09
C PRO A 3 3.23 13.23 12.21
N LYS A 4 4.44 13.65 11.83
CA LYS A 4 5.40 12.85 11.05
C LYS A 4 5.88 11.62 11.81
N ASP A 5 6.17 11.73 13.11
CA ASP A 5 6.55 10.58 13.95
C ASP A 5 5.41 9.56 14.08
N LYS A 6 4.17 10.04 14.24
CA LYS A 6 2.96 9.18 14.23
C LYS A 6 2.81 8.48 12.89
N ALA A 7 2.97 9.22 11.80
CA ALA A 7 2.85 8.71 10.45
C ALA A 7 3.89 7.62 10.15
N LYS A 8 5.15 7.85 10.53
CA LYS A 8 6.22 6.86 10.42
C LYS A 8 5.85 5.54 11.10
N ASN A 9 5.36 5.59 12.34
CA ASN A 9 4.95 4.39 13.07
C ASN A 9 3.78 3.67 12.38
N ILE A 10 2.76 4.42 11.92
CA ILE A 10 1.61 3.88 11.19
C ILE A 10 2.08 3.14 9.91
N ILE A 11 2.98 3.75 9.15
CA ILE A 11 3.49 3.19 7.89
C ILE A 11 4.28 1.92 8.15
N HIS A 12 5.23 1.93 9.11
CA HIS A 12 6.04 0.75 9.41
C HIS A 12 5.18 -0.41 9.95
N SER A 13 4.22 -0.13 10.83
CA SER A 13 3.31 -1.16 11.36
C SER A 13 2.44 -1.75 10.25
N ALA A 14 1.87 -0.92 9.38
CA ALA A 14 1.11 -1.41 8.23
C ALA A 14 1.98 -2.19 7.25
N SER A 15 3.23 -1.77 7.04
CA SER A 15 4.18 -2.45 6.16
C SER A 15 4.58 -3.82 6.70
N ALA A 16 4.79 -3.93 8.02
CA ALA A 16 5.03 -5.22 8.68
C ALA A 16 3.82 -6.16 8.54
N ALA A 17 2.60 -5.65 8.75
CA ALA A 17 1.37 -6.41 8.56
C ALA A 17 1.16 -6.83 7.09
N ALA A 18 1.46 -5.94 6.14
CA ALA A 18 1.41 -6.24 4.71
C ALA A 18 2.43 -7.32 4.33
N GLY A 19 3.65 -7.22 4.85
CA GLY A 19 4.71 -8.21 4.65
C GLY A 19 4.31 -9.59 5.17
N SER A 20 3.72 -9.68 6.37
CA SER A 20 3.30 -10.96 6.95
C SER A 20 2.16 -11.61 6.17
N VAL A 21 1.18 -10.83 5.70
CA VAL A 21 0.09 -11.31 4.84
C VAL A 21 0.61 -11.82 3.49
N ALA A 22 1.62 -11.16 2.93
CA ALA A 22 2.23 -11.52 1.65
C ALA A 22 3.14 -12.76 1.70
N LEU A 23 3.40 -13.32 2.90
CA LEU A 23 4.02 -14.64 3.06
C LEU A 23 3.03 -15.80 2.80
N SER A 24 1.75 -15.51 2.56
CA SER A 24 0.77 -16.53 2.19
C SER A 24 1.24 -17.32 0.97
N PRO A 25 1.27 -18.67 1.02
CA PRO A 25 1.66 -19.51 -0.11
C PRO A 25 0.65 -19.43 -1.27
N ILE A 26 -0.53 -18.85 -1.05
CA ILE A 26 -1.62 -18.81 -2.04
C ILE A 26 -1.53 -17.52 -2.88
N PRO A 27 -1.35 -17.62 -4.21
CA PRO A 27 -1.34 -16.48 -5.12
C PRO A 27 -2.59 -15.59 -4.94
N PHE A 28 -2.44 -14.26 -4.94
CA PHE A 28 -3.52 -13.25 -4.90
C PHE A 28 -4.37 -13.18 -3.63
N THR A 29 -4.38 -14.20 -2.77
CA THR A 29 -5.15 -14.15 -1.52
C THR A 29 -4.68 -13.08 -0.55
N ASP A 30 -3.41 -12.71 -0.64
CA ASP A 30 -2.83 -11.60 0.10
C ASP A 30 -3.44 -10.26 -0.32
N ALA A 31 -3.87 -10.08 -1.58
CA ALA A 31 -4.49 -8.84 -2.05
C ALA A 31 -5.78 -8.50 -1.29
N ALA A 32 -6.60 -9.50 -0.95
CA ALA A 32 -7.85 -9.30 -0.21
C ALA A 32 -7.62 -8.77 1.21
N LEU A 33 -6.49 -9.12 1.83
CA LEU A 33 -6.09 -8.66 3.15
C LEU A 33 -5.20 -7.40 3.10
N LEU A 34 -4.42 -7.22 2.03
CA LEU A 34 -3.57 -6.05 1.80
C LEU A 34 -4.38 -4.78 1.59
N VAL A 35 -5.51 -4.86 0.86
CA VAL A 35 -6.36 -3.69 0.60
C VAL A 35 -6.85 -3.05 1.92
N PRO A 36 -7.47 -3.79 2.86
CA PRO A 36 -7.84 -3.25 4.17
C PRO A 36 -6.66 -2.68 4.97
N ILE A 37 -5.49 -3.34 4.96
CA ILE A 37 -4.30 -2.86 5.70
C ILE A 37 -3.86 -1.49 5.18
N GLN A 38 -3.74 -1.33 3.86
CA GLN A 38 -3.28 -0.09 3.25
C GLN A 38 -4.34 1.02 3.35
N VAL A 39 -5.62 0.72 3.20
CA VAL A 39 -6.70 1.70 3.39
C VAL A 39 -6.80 2.15 4.85
N GLY A 40 -6.63 1.22 5.79
CA GLY A 40 -6.56 1.52 7.23
C GLY A 40 -5.36 2.39 7.59
N MET A 41 -4.20 2.12 6.98
CA MET A 41 -3.00 2.96 7.09
C MET A 41 -3.28 4.39 6.60
N ILE A 42 -3.80 4.56 5.39
CA ILE A 42 -4.13 5.89 4.82
C ILE A 42 -5.11 6.62 5.74
N THR A 43 -6.15 5.94 6.23
CA THR A 43 -7.12 6.53 7.17
C THR A 43 -6.46 7.00 8.46
N SER A 44 -5.51 6.24 8.98
CA SER A 44 -4.77 6.58 10.20
C SER A 44 -3.81 7.75 9.98
N LEU A 45 -3.21 7.86 8.79
CA LEU A 45 -2.38 9.01 8.40
C LEU A 45 -3.19 10.30 8.40
N PHE A 46 -4.35 10.33 7.74
CA PHE A 46 -5.22 11.51 7.73
C PHE A 46 -5.59 11.95 9.15
N LYS A 47 -5.96 11.00 10.03
CA LYS A 47 -6.21 11.28 11.46
C LYS A 47 -5.00 11.84 12.19
N ALA A 48 -3.79 11.34 11.91
CA ALA A 48 -2.56 11.84 12.53
C ALA A 48 -2.23 13.29 12.15
N TYR A 49 -2.70 13.74 10.98
CA TYR A 49 -2.55 15.12 10.46
C TYR A 49 -3.79 16.02 10.70
N ASP A 50 -4.75 15.57 11.52
CA ASP A 50 -6.01 16.29 11.77
C ASP A 50 -6.81 16.61 10.49
N GLN A 51 -6.65 15.78 9.45
CA GLN A 51 -7.40 15.90 8.21
C GLN A 51 -8.51 14.85 8.18
N LYS A 52 -9.73 15.26 7.80
CA LYS A 52 -10.83 14.31 7.57
C LYS A 52 -10.67 13.68 6.18
N MET A 53 -10.61 12.36 6.12
CA MET A 53 -10.67 11.66 4.84
C MET A 53 -12.10 11.66 4.31
N MET A 54 -12.29 12.20 3.10
CA MET A 54 -13.60 12.22 2.44
C MET A 54 -13.91 10.85 1.83
N GLN A 55 -15.20 10.45 1.76
CA GLN A 55 -15.57 9.12 1.24
C GLN A 55 -15.02 8.83 -0.17
N GLY A 56 -14.99 9.84 -1.05
CA GLY A 56 -14.41 9.67 -2.38
C GLY A 56 -12.90 9.41 -2.34
N ALA A 57 -12.19 9.98 -1.35
CA ALA A 57 -10.77 9.74 -1.12
C ALA A 57 -10.52 8.30 -0.63
N ILE A 58 -11.38 7.81 0.27
CA ILE A 58 -11.36 6.40 0.68
C ILE A 58 -11.58 5.48 -0.53
N ARG A 59 -12.57 5.78 -1.38
CA ARG A 59 -12.84 5.00 -2.61
C ARG A 59 -11.65 5.05 -3.58
N GLY A 60 -11.04 6.21 -3.78
CA GLY A 60 -9.84 6.39 -4.60
C GLY A 60 -8.66 5.57 -4.08
N ALA A 61 -8.43 5.58 -2.76
CA ALA A 61 -7.43 4.74 -2.10
C ALA A 61 -7.70 3.25 -2.34
N VAL A 62 -8.93 2.79 -2.09
CA VAL A 62 -9.34 1.40 -2.31
C VAL A 62 -9.06 0.98 -3.75
N TRP A 63 -9.50 1.77 -4.73
CA TRP A 63 -9.28 1.47 -6.15
C TRP A 63 -7.81 1.46 -6.55
N ALA A 64 -7.01 2.41 -6.06
CA ALA A 64 -5.59 2.48 -6.37
C ALA A 64 -4.83 1.29 -5.77
N VAL A 65 -5.12 0.95 -4.51
CA VAL A 65 -4.53 -0.21 -3.84
C VAL A 65 -4.96 -1.52 -4.52
N ALA A 66 -6.23 -1.63 -4.92
CA ALA A 66 -6.71 -2.80 -5.65
C ALA A 66 -6.03 -2.93 -7.02
N ALA A 67 -5.92 -1.84 -7.78
CA ALA A 67 -5.27 -1.83 -9.09
C ALA A 67 -3.78 -2.19 -9.02
N THR A 68 -3.06 -1.65 -8.03
CA THR A 68 -1.63 -1.95 -7.81
C THR A 68 -1.42 -3.39 -7.35
N SER A 69 -2.27 -3.89 -6.46
CA SER A 69 -2.26 -5.29 -6.02
C SER A 69 -2.54 -6.26 -7.16
N PHE A 70 -3.51 -5.93 -8.02
CA PHE A 70 -3.85 -6.72 -9.21
C PHE A 70 -2.70 -6.71 -10.23
N GLY A 71 -2.13 -5.54 -10.54
CA GLY A 71 -0.98 -5.42 -11.43
C GLY A 71 0.22 -6.26 -10.97
N ARG A 72 0.53 -6.25 -9.66
CA ARG A 72 1.57 -7.12 -9.07
C ARG A 72 1.26 -8.60 -9.30
N GLY A 73 0.01 -9.00 -9.11
CA GLY A 73 -0.41 -10.39 -9.29
C GLY A 73 -0.27 -10.87 -10.74
N VAL A 74 -0.57 -10.02 -11.72
CA VAL A 74 -0.36 -10.31 -13.15
C VAL A 74 1.13 -10.52 -13.44
N VAL A 75 2.00 -9.61 -12.99
CA VAL A 75 3.46 -9.72 -13.16
C VAL A 75 3.99 -10.96 -12.46
N GLY A 76 3.59 -11.20 -11.21
CA GLY A 76 4.02 -12.34 -10.41
C GLY A 76 3.56 -13.69 -10.98
N ASN A 77 2.40 -13.75 -11.64
CA ASN A 77 1.94 -14.95 -12.33
C ASN A 77 2.70 -15.22 -13.64
N ALA A 78 3.15 -14.19 -14.35
CA ALA A 78 4.01 -14.38 -15.53
C ALA A 78 5.32 -15.13 -15.18
N PHE A 79 5.87 -14.87 -13.98
CA PHE A 79 7.05 -15.60 -13.47
C PHE A 79 6.76 -17.00 -12.93
N LYS A 80 5.49 -17.32 -12.60
CA LYS A 80 5.08 -18.66 -12.11
C LYS A 80 4.96 -19.72 -13.21
N PHE A 81 5.15 -19.37 -14.47
CA PHE A 81 5.34 -20.34 -15.57
C PHE A 81 6.72 -21.03 -15.54
N ILE A 82 7.59 -20.69 -14.58
CA ILE A 82 8.85 -21.40 -14.31
C ILE A 82 8.67 -22.27 -13.04
N PRO A 83 8.27 -23.54 -13.18
CA PRO A 83 8.13 -24.46 -12.04
C PRO A 83 9.50 -24.75 -11.41
N GLY A 84 9.63 -24.64 -10.08
CA GLY A 84 10.83 -25.05 -9.32
C GLY A 84 11.56 -23.94 -8.54
N LEU A 85 11.31 -22.65 -8.84
CA LEU A 85 11.89 -21.52 -8.09
C LEU A 85 11.02 -21.05 -6.88
N GLY A 86 9.90 -21.74 -6.61
CA GLY A 86 8.64 -21.03 -6.34
C GLY A 86 8.15 -20.80 -4.90
N THR A 87 8.70 -21.39 -3.84
CA THR A 87 8.07 -21.31 -2.49
C THR A 87 8.81 -20.42 -1.50
N VAL A 88 10.12 -20.56 -1.32
CA VAL A 88 10.87 -19.76 -0.33
C VAL A 88 11.29 -18.40 -0.91
N ALA A 89 11.84 -18.39 -2.14
CA ALA A 89 12.17 -17.15 -2.85
C ALA A 89 10.90 -16.36 -3.23
N GLY A 90 9.83 -17.06 -3.64
CA GLY A 90 8.55 -16.44 -3.96
C GLY A 90 7.90 -15.71 -2.78
N ALA A 91 7.91 -16.32 -1.58
CA ALA A 91 7.34 -15.72 -0.37
C ALA A 91 8.15 -14.50 0.11
N THR A 92 9.48 -14.57 0.10
CA THR A 92 10.35 -13.44 0.49
C THR A 92 10.27 -12.27 -0.49
N ILE A 93 10.23 -12.54 -1.80
CA ILE A 93 10.01 -11.52 -2.83
C ILE A 93 8.63 -10.88 -2.67
N SER A 94 7.58 -11.68 -2.40
CA SER A 94 6.22 -11.18 -2.17
C SER A 94 6.14 -10.28 -0.95
N ALA A 95 6.71 -10.70 0.19
CA ALA A 95 6.76 -9.92 1.41
C ALA A 95 7.53 -8.60 1.24
N THR A 96 8.72 -8.64 0.63
CA THR A 96 9.52 -7.43 0.36
C THR A 96 8.77 -6.45 -0.56
N THR A 97 8.09 -6.97 -1.57
CA THR A 97 7.29 -6.16 -2.49
C THR A 97 6.12 -5.50 -1.76
N ALA A 98 5.42 -6.25 -0.91
CA ALA A 98 4.27 -5.76 -0.13
C ALA A 98 4.66 -4.71 0.92
N VAL A 99 5.75 -4.95 1.67
CA VAL A 99 6.34 -3.99 2.61
C VAL A 99 6.63 -2.69 1.88
N GLY A 100 7.41 -2.75 0.80
CA GLY A 100 7.84 -1.52 0.16
C GLY A 100 6.73 -0.85 -0.67
N LEU A 101 5.71 -1.57 -1.16
CA LEU A 101 4.51 -0.95 -1.74
C LEU A 101 3.76 -0.15 -0.67
N THR A 102 3.64 -0.71 0.53
CA THR A 102 2.96 -0.07 1.66
C THR A 102 3.73 1.16 2.15
N GLU A 103 5.06 1.08 2.26
CA GLU A 103 5.93 2.23 2.55
C GLU A 103 5.74 3.35 1.51
N VAL A 104 5.85 3.02 0.21
CA VAL A 104 5.75 4.02 -0.88
C VAL A 104 4.39 4.73 -0.86
N ILE A 105 3.30 3.97 -0.70
CA ILE A 105 1.95 4.53 -0.60
C ILE A 105 1.83 5.43 0.63
N GLY A 106 2.32 4.96 1.78
CA GLY A 106 2.26 5.70 3.04
C GLY A 106 2.99 7.04 2.96
N TRP A 107 4.24 7.03 2.49
CA TRP A 107 5.05 8.24 2.38
C TRP A 107 4.55 9.20 1.30
N ALA A 108 3.98 8.70 0.21
CA ALA A 108 3.35 9.56 -0.80
C ALA A 108 2.17 10.36 -0.20
N ILE A 109 1.33 9.71 0.60
CA ILE A 109 0.22 10.38 1.30
C ILE A 109 0.75 11.35 2.36
N VAL A 110 1.78 10.97 3.13
CA VAL A 110 2.41 11.87 4.11
C VAL A 110 2.95 13.12 3.45
N ASN A 111 3.68 13.00 2.34
CA ASN A 111 4.23 14.14 1.62
C ASN A 111 3.13 15.11 1.18
N GLU A 112 2.00 14.58 0.69
CA GLU A 112 0.85 15.43 0.32
C GLU A 112 0.24 16.12 1.55
N LEU A 113 0.04 15.40 2.66
CA LEU A 113 -0.49 15.95 3.91
C LEU A 113 0.44 17.02 4.51
N GLU A 114 1.76 16.87 4.36
CA GLU A 114 2.76 17.85 4.79
C GLU A 114 2.76 19.13 3.92
N THR A 115 2.27 19.08 2.67
CA THR A 115 2.11 20.29 1.85
C THR A 115 1.00 21.23 2.33
N GLY A 116 0.15 20.78 3.27
CA GLY A 116 -0.95 21.58 3.83
C GLY A 116 -2.18 21.70 2.93
N ASN A 117 -2.15 21.12 1.72
CA ASN A 117 -3.31 21.07 0.84
C ASN A 117 -4.30 20.00 1.32
N LYS A 118 -5.60 20.32 1.22
CA LYS A 118 -6.64 19.31 1.44
C LYS A 118 -6.57 18.31 0.30
N VAL A 119 -6.10 17.09 0.59
CA VAL A 119 -6.08 16.00 -0.38
C VAL A 119 -7.50 15.73 -0.87
N GLN A 120 -7.78 16.01 -2.14
CA GLN A 120 -9.11 15.81 -2.70
C GLN A 120 -9.33 14.33 -3.06
N PRO A 121 -10.58 13.87 -3.04
CA PRO A 121 -10.95 12.52 -3.46
C PRO A 121 -10.37 12.02 -4.78
N GLY A 122 -10.34 12.88 -5.79
CA GLY A 122 -9.85 12.54 -7.12
C GLY A 122 -8.33 12.37 -7.17
N ASP A 123 -7.61 12.98 -6.24
CA ASP A 123 -6.15 13.06 -6.28
C ASP A 123 -5.49 11.83 -5.65
N ILE A 124 -6.15 11.17 -4.69
CA ILE A 124 -5.58 10.00 -3.99
C ILE A 124 -5.19 8.89 -4.95
N PHE A 125 -6.02 8.62 -5.94
CA PHE A 125 -5.70 7.60 -6.95
C PHE A 125 -4.44 7.99 -7.73
N GLY A 126 -4.35 9.25 -8.16
CA GLY A 126 -3.19 9.79 -8.88
C GLY A 126 -1.91 9.78 -8.04
N ILE A 127 -1.99 10.18 -6.77
CA ILE A 127 -0.86 10.18 -5.82
C ILE A 127 -0.29 8.76 -5.68
N ILE A 128 -1.16 7.78 -5.42
CA ILE A 128 -0.75 6.38 -5.25
C ILE A 128 -0.16 5.83 -6.54
N MET A 129 -0.85 6.01 -7.68
CA MET A 129 -0.37 5.48 -8.95
C MET A 129 0.95 6.11 -9.40
N ASN A 130 1.13 7.42 -9.19
CA ASN A 130 2.39 8.10 -9.49
C ASN A 130 3.53 7.63 -8.60
N ALA A 131 3.27 7.41 -7.31
CA ALA A 131 4.26 6.89 -6.38
C ALA A 131 4.70 5.47 -6.77
N VAL A 132 3.76 4.62 -7.22
CA VAL A 132 4.05 3.26 -7.68
C VAL A 132 4.79 3.24 -9.02
N LYS A 133 4.47 4.14 -9.96
CA LYS A 133 5.12 4.23 -11.26
C LYS A 133 6.56 4.76 -11.20
N LYS A 134 6.89 5.57 -10.19
CA LYS A 134 8.25 6.11 -9.97
C LYS A 134 9.21 5.11 -9.32
N ARG A 135 8.76 3.89 -9.06
CA ARG A 135 9.49 2.85 -8.34
C ARG A 135 10.38 2.02 -9.27
#